data_AF-A0A7C5NK27-F1
#
_entry.id   AF-A0A7C5NK27-F1
#
_cell.length_a   1.000
_cell.length_b   1.000
_cell.length_c   1.000
_cell.angle_alpha   90.00
_cell.angle_beta   90.00
_cell.angle_gamma   90.00
#
_symmetry.space_group_name_H-M   'P 1'
#
loop_
_entity.id
_entity.type
_entity.pdbx_description
1 polymer ?
#
loop_
_entity_poly.entity_id
_entity_poly.type
_entity_poly.pdbx_seq_one_letter_code
_entity_poly.pdbx_strand_id
1 'polypeptide(L)' 'MQNMDIFKKVFLLAIAKREDGESMEETMNSLVNTGMFDMSEAQKVLDELRAENYIVGDNLSMTGVVVANQAEQEFKQ' A
#
# COMPACT_ATOMS: atom_id res chain seq x y z
N MET A 1 -8.34 -11.48 13.25
CA MET A 1 -7.70 -10.34 12.56
C MET A 1 -8.45 -10.17 11.25
N GLN A 2 -8.85 -8.95 10.90
CA GLN A 2 -9.66 -8.71 9.70
C GLN A 2 -8.93 -9.28 8.47
N ASN A 3 -9.63 -10.07 7.65
CA ASN A 3 -9.13 -10.50 6.35
C ASN A 3 -9.02 -9.27 5.45
N MET A 4 -7.92 -8.54 5.58
CA MET A 4 -7.62 -7.39 4.73
C MET A 4 -7.31 -7.89 3.32
N ASP A 5 -7.87 -7.20 2.34
CA ASP A 5 -7.65 -7.46 0.92
C ASP A 5 -6.15 -7.52 0.61
N ILE A 6 -5.73 -8.52 -0.18
CA ILE A 6 -4.35 -8.69 -0.62
C ILE A 6 -3.85 -7.46 -1.39
N PHE A 7 -4.72 -6.81 -2.18
CA PHE A 7 -4.39 -5.58 -2.90
C PHE A 7 -4.01 -4.45 -1.94
N LYS A 8 -4.78 -4.27 -0.87
CA LYS A 8 -4.49 -3.29 0.18
C LYS A 8 -3.19 -3.60 0.91
N LYS A 9 -2.93 -4.88 1.21
CA LYS A 9 -1.67 -5.32 1.85
C LYS A 9 -0.46 -5.01 0.97
N VAL A 10 -0.52 -5.34 -0.32
CA VAL A 10 0.56 -5.06 -1.27
C VAL A 10 0.77 -3.56 -1.42
N PHE A 11 -0.30 -2.76 -1.51
CA PHE A 11 -0.19 -1.31 -1.62
C PHE A 11 0.51 -0.69 -0.39
N LEU A 12 0.10 -1.08 0.83
CA LEU A 12 0.73 -0.61 2.06
C LEU A 12 2.19 -1.04 2.15
N LEU A 13 2.51 -2.25 1.71
CA LEU A 13 3.88 -2.74 1.66
C LEU A 13 4.73 -1.94 0.66
N ALA A 14 4.18 -1.58 -0.51
CA ALA A 14 4.89 -0.75 -1.48
C ALA A 14 5.25 0.62 -0.88
N ILE A 15 4.31 1.30 -0.20
CA ILE A 15 4.61 2.56 0.50
C ILE A 15 5.67 2.34 1.60
N ALA A 16 5.62 1.23 2.34
CA ALA A 16 6.59 0.94 3.40
C ALA A 16 8.01 0.67 2.88
N LYS A 17 8.14 0.26 1.61
CA LYS A 17 9.42 -0.11 0.97
C LYS A 17 9.91 0.93 -0.05
N ARG A 18 9.15 2.01 -0.24
CA ARG A 18 9.48 3.07 -1.18
C ARG A 18 10.85 3.68 -0.86
N GLU A 19 11.52 4.16 -1.88
CA GLU A 19 12.78 4.87 -1.69
C GLU A 19 12.54 6.27 -1.08
N ASP A 20 13.53 6.79 -0.37
CA ASP A 20 13.43 8.14 0.21
C ASP A 20 13.24 9.18 -0.91
N GLY A 21 12.11 9.90 -0.86
CA GLY A 21 11.74 10.89 -1.87
C GLY A 21 10.84 10.36 -2.98
N GLU A 22 10.55 9.06 -3.02
CA GLU A 22 9.57 8.48 -3.95
C GLU A 22 8.16 9.01 -3.65
N SER A 23 7.52 9.55 -4.69
CA SER A 23 6.16 10.09 -4.63
C SER A 23 5.11 8.98 -4.64
N MET A 24 3.89 9.30 -4.19
CA MET A 24 2.76 8.36 -4.25
C MET A 24 2.44 7.93 -5.69
N GLU A 25 2.64 8.82 -6.66
CA GLU A 25 2.43 8.52 -8.08
C GLU A 25 3.45 7.49 -8.59
N GLU A 26 4.73 7.65 -8.25
CA GLU A 26 5.78 6.68 -8.59
C GLU A 26 5.52 5.31 -7.94
N THR A 27 5.04 5.29 -6.70
CA THR A 27 4.65 4.04 -6.03
C THR A 27 3.47 3.36 -6.75
N MET A 28 2.44 4.12 -7.15
CA MET A 28 1.32 3.59 -7.94
C MET A 28 1.78 3.07 -9.30
N ASN A 29 2.65 3.80 -9.99
CA ASN A 29 3.22 3.36 -11.25
C ASN A 29 4.01 2.06 -11.09
N SER A 30 4.80 1.94 -10.02
CA SER A 30 5.53 0.70 -9.71
C SER A 30 4.60 -0.49 -9.49
N LEU A 31 3.49 -0.29 -8.76
CA LEU A 31 2.45 -1.30 -8.56
C LEU A 31 1.78 -1.70 -9.88
N VAL A 32 1.42 -0.75 -10.73
CA VAL A 32 0.83 -1.00 -12.06
C VAL A 32 1.81 -1.75 -12.96
N ASN A 33 3.11 -1.40 -12.92
CA ASN A 33 4.15 -2.07 -13.70
C ASN A 33 4.34 -3.54 -13.32
N THR A 34 3.94 -3.96 -12.13
CA THR A 34 3.92 -5.40 -11.76
C THR A 34 2.83 -6.19 -12.49
N GLY A 35 1.84 -5.51 -13.07
CA GLY A 35 0.65 -6.12 -13.67
C GLY A 35 -0.42 -6.52 -12.64
N MET A 36 -0.22 -6.22 -11.35
CA MET A 36 -1.19 -6.53 -10.30
C MET A 36 -2.36 -5.54 -10.26
N PHE A 37 -2.16 -4.33 -10.77
CA PHE A 37 -3.15 -3.25 -10.80
C PHE A 37 -3.18 -2.61 -12.18
N ASP A 38 -4.34 -2.07 -12.57
CA ASP A 38 -4.37 -0.88 -13.42
C ASP A 38 -4.36 0.42 -12.58
N MET A 39 -4.19 1.57 -13.25
CA MET A 39 -4.10 2.84 -12.53
C MET A 39 -5.41 3.23 -11.81
N SER A 40 -6.55 2.81 -12.33
CA SER A 40 -7.86 3.06 -11.69
C SER A 40 -8.02 2.22 -10.42
N GLU A 41 -7.56 0.97 -10.44
CA GLU A 41 -7.57 0.07 -9.29
C GLU A 41 -6.60 0.56 -8.21
N ALA A 42 -5.40 0.99 -8.59
CA ALA A 42 -4.43 1.57 -7.67
C ALA A 42 -4.99 2.83 -6.98
N GLN A 43 -5.61 3.74 -7.75
CA GLN A 43 -6.23 4.94 -7.19
C GLN A 43 -7.38 4.61 -6.24
N LYS A 44 -8.24 3.65 -6.61
CA LYS A 44 -9.34 3.21 -5.74
C LYS A 44 -8.84 2.66 -4.41
N VAL A 45 -7.80 1.82 -4.45
CA VAL A 45 -7.18 1.26 -3.23
C VAL A 45 -6.56 2.36 -2.37
N LEU A 46 -5.89 3.34 -2.97
CA LEU A 46 -5.35 4.50 -2.25
C LEU A 46 -6.45 5.27 -1.51
N ASP A 47 -7.57 5.53 -2.16
CA ASP A 47 -8.70 6.25 -1.58
C ASP A 47 -9.33 5.47 -0.41
N GLU A 48 -9.50 4.16 -0.56
CA GLU A 48 -9.99 3.28 0.51
C GLU A 48 -9.03 3.25 1.71
N LEU A 49 -7.72 3.14 1.47
CA LEU A 49 -6.70 3.13 2.54
C LEU A 49 -6.62 4.46 3.29
N ARG A 50 -6.86 5.59 2.61
CA ARG A 50 -6.99 6.91 3.23
C ARG A 50 -8.27 7.00 4.06
N ALA A 51 -9.41 6.56 3.54
CA ALA A 51 -10.68 6.53 4.27
C ALA A 51 -10.61 5.65 5.53
N GLU A 52 -9.84 4.57 5.47
CA GLU A 52 -9.60 3.64 6.60
C GLU A 52 -8.49 4.10 7.56
N ASN A 53 -7.87 5.28 7.32
CA ASN A 53 -6.78 5.86 8.13
C ASN A 53 -5.48 5.04 8.16
N TYR A 54 -5.21 4.22 7.15
CA TYR A 54 -3.92 3.57 6.99
C TYR A 54 -2.86 4.50 6.37
N ILE A 55 -3.30 5.51 5.62
CA ILE A 55 -2.45 6.51 4.96
C ILE A 55 -2.89 7.91 5.38
N VAL A 56 -1.93 8.76 5.74
CA VAL A 56 -2.13 10.18 6.06
C VAL A 56 -1.23 11.03 5.17
N GLY A 57 -1.84 11.83 4.29
CA GLY A 57 -1.13 12.52 3.22
C GLY A 57 -0.50 11.50 2.26
N ASP A 58 0.83 11.50 2.21
CA ASP A 58 1.63 10.56 1.41
C ASP A 58 2.41 9.56 2.26
N ASN A 59 2.15 9.48 3.57
CA ASN A 59 2.84 8.57 4.49
C ASN A 59 1.88 7.55 5.09
N LEU A 60 2.43 6.42 5.55
CA LEU A 60 1.68 5.48 6.39
C LEU A 60 1.36 6.11 7.75
N SER A 61 0.15 5.84 8.24
CA SER A 61 -0.17 6.04 9.65
C SER A 61 0.55 4.99 10.51
N MET A 62 0.52 5.17 11.83
CA MET A 62 1.05 4.15 12.74
C MET A 62 0.38 2.79 12.53
N THR A 63 -0.94 2.77 12.28
CA THR A 63 -1.67 1.54 11.95
C THR A 63 -1.25 0.98 10.59
N GLY A 64 -1.05 1.84 9.60
CA GLY A 64 -0.57 1.44 8.27
C GLY A 64 0.80 0.77 8.32
N VAL A 65 1.73 1.28 9.13
CA VAL A 65 3.06 0.68 9.35
C VAL A 65 2.94 -0.72 9.95
N VAL A 66 2.11 -0.90 10.98
CA VAL A 66 1.92 -2.21 11.62
C VAL A 66 1.39 -3.24 10.61
N VAL A 67 0.39 -2.85 9.81
CA VAL A 67 -0.22 -3.72 8.80
C VAL A 67 0.76 -4.05 7.67
N ALA A 68 1.51 -3.06 7.16
CA ALA A 68 2.50 -3.28 6.12
C ALA A 68 3.58 -4.26 6.57
N ASN A 69 4.08 -4.10 7.81
CA ASN A 69 5.05 -5.01 8.40
C ASN A 69 4.48 -6.42 8.56
N GLN A 70 3.22 -6.56 8.94
CA GLN A 70 2.57 -7.87 9.05
C GLN A 70 2.41 -8.53 7.68
N ALA A 71 2.00 -7.79 6.66
CA ALA A 71 1.92 -8.27 5.28
C ALA A 71 3.29 -8.75 4.77
N GLU A 72 4.37 -8.03 5.07
CA GLU A 72 5.73 -8.46 4.72
C GLU A 72 6.09 -9.83 5.33
N GLN A 73 5.73 -10.05 6.59
CA GLN A 73 5.98 -11.34 7.26
C GLN A 73 5.10 -12.47 6.70
N GLU A 74 3.89 -12.15 6.24
CA GLU A 74 3.00 -13.12 5.58
C GLU A 74 3.55 -13.56 4.22
N PHE A 75 4.08 -12.63 3.40
CA PHE A 75 4.58 -12.96 2.06
C PHE A 75 5.95 -13.66 2.05
N LYS A 76 6.69 -13.63 3.17
CA LYS A 76 7.97 -14.34 3.33
C LYS A 76 7.82 -15.80 3.75
N GLN A 77 6.62 -16.23 4.13
CA GLN A 77 6.30 -17.62 4.46
C GLN A 77 5.90 -18.40 3.21
#